data_AF-K7A8X0-F1
#
_entry.id   AF-K7A8X0-F1
#
_cell.length_a   1.000
_cell.length_b   1.000
_cell.length_c   1.000
_cell.angle_alpha   90.00
_cell.angle_beta   90.00
_cell.angle_gamma   90.00
#
_symmetry.space_group_name_H-M   'P 1'
#
loop_
_entity.id
_entity.type
_entity.pdbx_description
1 polymer ?
#
loop_
_entity_poly.entity_id
_entity_poly.type
_entity_poly.pdbx_seq_one_letter_code
_entity_poly.pdbx_strand_id
1 'polypeptide(L)'
;MIMDKPSKRGAQSGFTLIELIIVIVILGVLAVTAAPRFLNLNSDAHIAVLEAMGGAIKSSGTLVYAKSAIQGQSNFVVGNVDLDGDGTSDIETKYGYPSGSRRNGISKAMSDSFATDWIWSTNYTESVFYLTLASFTHTSGAYVNQVPIVASNCYLVYNTADSVGSSPSIEYFTSGC
;
A
#
# COMPACT_ATOMS: atom_id res chain seq x y z
N MET A 1 -29.98 58.16 35.54
CA MET A 1 -31.25 57.73 34.90
C MET A 1 -30.88 56.73 33.82
N ILE A 2 -30.95 55.43 34.11
CA ILE A 2 -30.59 54.35 33.18
C ILE A 2 -31.92 53.75 32.72
N MET A 3 -32.24 53.91 31.44
CA MET A 3 -33.41 53.31 30.81
C MET A 3 -33.09 51.85 30.50
N ASP A 4 -33.76 50.93 31.19
CA ASP A 4 -33.74 49.50 30.86
C ASP A 4 -34.63 49.25 29.63
N LYS A 5 -34.08 48.62 28.60
CA LYS A 5 -34.75 48.37 27.32
C LYS A 5 -35.43 46.99 27.39
N PRO A 6 -36.75 46.87 27.10
CA PRO A 6 -37.43 45.59 27.20
C PRO A 6 -36.91 44.59 26.14
N SER A 7 -36.38 43.47 26.62
CA SER A 7 -35.97 42.32 25.79
C SER A 7 -37.22 41.61 25.25
N LYS A 8 -37.42 41.67 23.93
CA LYS A 8 -38.43 40.87 23.23
C LYS A 8 -38.03 39.39 23.32
N ARG A 9 -38.72 38.62 24.17
CA ARG A 9 -38.59 37.16 24.17
C ARG A 9 -39.23 36.62 22.90
N GLY A 10 -38.41 36.19 21.94
CA GLY A 10 -38.87 35.41 20.79
C GLY A 10 -39.54 34.12 21.28
N ALA A 11 -40.63 33.71 20.64
CA ALA A 11 -41.27 32.44 20.96
C ALA A 11 -40.28 31.30 20.71
N GLN A 12 -39.82 30.64 21.78
CA GLN A 12 -39.02 29.43 21.69
C GLN A 12 -39.96 28.31 21.25
N SER A 13 -40.03 28.06 19.94
CA SER A 13 -40.73 26.88 19.41
C SER A 13 -39.98 25.64 19.86
N GLY A 14 -40.52 24.93 20.85
CA GLY A 14 -39.96 23.65 21.30
C GLY A 14 -40.12 22.58 20.22
N PHE A 15 -39.13 21.71 20.07
CA PHE A 15 -39.23 20.49 19.26
C PHE A 15 -40.35 19.60 19.81
N THR A 16 -41.14 18.98 18.94
CA THR A 16 -42.17 18.04 19.37
C THR A 16 -41.54 16.68 19.72
N LEU A 17 -42.12 15.96 20.69
CA LEU A 17 -41.63 14.62 21.05
C LEU A 17 -41.67 13.65 19.86
N ILE A 18 -42.69 13.77 19.02
CA ILE A 18 -42.85 12.93 17.82
C ILE A 18 -41.72 13.19 16.80
N GLU A 19 -41.29 14.44 16.65
CA GLU A 19 -40.24 14.82 15.72
C GLU A 19 -38.88 14.25 16.13
N LEU A 20 -38.58 14.25 17.44
CA LEU A 20 -37.39 13.56 17.96
C LEU A 20 -37.47 12.04 17.75
N ILE A 21 -38.63 11.43 17.97
CA ILE A 21 -38.84 9.99 17.79
C ILE A 21 -38.65 9.59 16.32
N ILE A 22 -39.23 10.33 15.39
CA ILE A 22 -39.11 10.02 13.96
C ILE A 22 -37.66 10.10 13.51
N VAL A 23 -36.89 11.09 14.00
CA VAL A 23 -35.47 11.23 13.66
C VAL A 23 -34.67 10.01 14.12
N ILE A 24 -34.83 9.56 15.37
CA ILE A 24 -34.09 8.39 15.87
C ILE A 24 -34.52 7.10 15.18
N VAL A 25 -35.79 6.97 14.77
CA VAL A 25 -36.28 5.82 14.00
C VAL A 25 -35.65 5.79 12.62
N ILE A 26 -35.61 6.92 11.91
CA ILE A 26 -34.97 7.01 10.59
C ILE A 26 -33.47 6.70 10.71
N LEU A 27 -32.77 7.31 11.69
CA LEU A 27 -31.36 7.02 11.94
C LEU A 27 -31.13 5.54 12.30
N GLY A 28 -32.05 4.91 13.03
CA GLY A 28 -31.99 3.48 13.36
C GLY A 28 -32.03 2.59 12.12
N VAL A 29 -32.95 2.86 11.18
CA VAL A 29 -33.07 2.08 9.93
C VAL A 29 -31.84 2.29 9.02
N LEU A 30 -31.36 3.52 8.91
CA LEU A 30 -30.15 3.82 8.13
C LEU A 30 -28.91 3.15 8.73
N ALA A 31 -28.79 3.11 10.06
CA ALA A 31 -27.66 2.46 10.73
C ALA A 31 -27.63 0.94 10.49
N VAL A 32 -28.77 0.25 10.60
CA VAL A 32 -28.85 -1.20 10.40
C VAL A 32 -28.50 -1.61 8.96
N THR A 33 -28.87 -0.80 7.97
CA THR A 33 -28.57 -1.10 6.56
C THR A 33 -27.15 -0.70 6.14
N ALA A 34 -26.57 0.35 6.74
CA ALA A 34 -25.23 0.83 6.42
C ALA A 34 -24.10 0.08 7.16
N ALA A 35 -24.34 -0.39 8.39
CA ALA A 35 -23.31 -0.99 9.24
C ALA A 35 -22.60 -2.20 8.61
N PRO A 36 -23.28 -3.17 7.98
CA PRO A 36 -22.60 -4.33 7.39
C PRO A 36 -21.65 -3.96 6.25
N ARG A 37 -22.03 -2.96 5.44
CA ARG A 37 -21.20 -2.48 4.33
C ARG A 37 -19.99 -1.71 4.85
N PHE A 38 -20.19 -0.83 5.82
CA PHE A 38 -19.11 -0.01 6.40
C PHE A 38 -17.98 -0.85 7.01
N LEU A 39 -18.30 -2.00 7.61
CA LEU A 39 -17.31 -2.90 8.19
C LEU A 39 -16.40 -3.54 7.13
N ASN A 40 -16.94 -3.91 5.96
CA ASN A 40 -16.16 -4.57 4.89
C ASN A 40 -15.34 -3.58 4.04
N LEU A 41 -15.71 -2.28 4.02
CA LEU A 41 -15.01 -1.29 3.18
C LEU A 41 -13.52 -1.15 3.50
N ASN A 42 -13.11 -1.33 4.76
CA ASN A 42 -11.69 -1.23 5.11
C ASN A 42 -10.88 -2.41 4.54
N SER A 43 -11.39 -3.63 4.67
CA SER A 43 -10.77 -4.83 4.09
C SER A 43 -10.66 -4.71 2.57
N ASP A 44 -11.77 -4.36 1.90
CA ASP A 44 -11.80 -4.16 0.45
C ASP A 44 -10.81 -3.05 0.01
N ALA A 45 -10.71 -1.97 0.79
CA ALA A 45 -9.76 -0.89 0.52
C ALA A 45 -8.30 -1.34 0.66
N HIS A 46 -7.98 -2.11 1.70
CA HIS A 46 -6.63 -2.65 1.90
C HIS A 46 -6.22 -3.61 0.77
N ILE A 47 -7.14 -4.49 0.36
CA ILE A 47 -6.93 -5.41 -0.77
C ILE A 47 -6.69 -4.62 -2.05
N ALA A 48 -7.55 -3.64 -2.36
CA ALA A 48 -7.40 -2.82 -3.56
C ALA A 48 -6.06 -2.06 -3.61
N VAL A 49 -5.58 -1.57 -2.45
CA VAL A 49 -4.27 -0.90 -2.36
C VAL A 49 -3.13 -1.89 -2.59
N LEU A 50 -3.19 -3.11 -2.04
CA LEU A 50 -2.19 -4.14 -2.32
C LEU A 50 -2.16 -4.53 -3.79
N GLU A 51 -3.32 -4.74 -4.40
CA GLU A 51 -3.42 -5.06 -5.84
C GLU A 51 -2.88 -3.93 -6.72
N ALA A 52 -3.20 -2.67 -6.38
CA ALA A 52 -2.65 -1.51 -7.07
C ALA A 52 -1.11 -1.46 -6.98
N MET A 53 -0.55 -1.75 -5.79
CA MET A 53 0.90 -1.83 -5.60
C MET A 53 1.53 -2.99 -6.38
N GLY A 54 0.91 -4.18 -6.37
CA GLY A 54 1.40 -5.30 -7.18
C GLY A 54 1.38 -4.98 -8.67
N GLY A 55 0.36 -4.26 -9.15
CA GLY A 55 0.31 -3.72 -10.51
C GLY A 55 1.47 -2.75 -10.81
N ALA A 56 1.76 -1.83 -9.88
CA ALA A 56 2.89 -0.90 -10.00
C ALA A 56 4.24 -1.65 -10.04
N ILE A 57 4.46 -2.61 -9.14
CA ILE A 57 5.65 -3.47 -9.10
C ILE A 57 5.84 -4.18 -10.46
N LYS A 58 4.80 -4.80 -11.00
CA LYS A 58 4.86 -5.47 -12.30
C LYS A 58 5.18 -4.50 -13.45
N SER A 59 4.59 -3.31 -13.43
CA SER A 59 4.84 -2.28 -14.43
C SER A 59 6.30 -1.81 -14.40
N SER A 60 6.81 -1.45 -13.23
CA SER A 60 8.22 -1.05 -13.06
C SER A 60 9.19 -2.16 -13.45
N GLY A 61 8.88 -3.41 -13.09
CA GLY A 61 9.71 -4.56 -13.44
C GLY A 61 9.84 -4.73 -14.94
N THR A 62 8.76 -4.48 -15.68
CA THR A 62 8.76 -4.52 -17.15
C THR A 62 9.61 -3.38 -17.74
N LEU A 63 9.54 -2.18 -17.17
CA LEU A 63 10.35 -1.03 -17.62
C LEU A 63 11.84 -1.25 -17.35
N VAL A 64 12.19 -1.70 -16.15
CA VAL A 64 13.57 -2.04 -15.79
C VAL A 64 14.09 -3.19 -16.66
N TYR A 65 13.28 -4.22 -16.91
CA TYR A 65 13.66 -5.30 -17.82
C TYR A 65 13.95 -4.78 -19.23
N ALA A 66 13.09 -3.94 -19.79
CA ALA A 66 13.31 -3.34 -21.11
C ALA A 66 14.64 -2.57 -21.16
N LYS A 67 14.93 -1.76 -20.14
CA LYS A 67 16.20 -1.02 -20.03
C LYS A 67 17.39 -1.96 -19.88
N SER A 68 17.27 -3.01 -19.06
CA SER A 68 18.31 -4.03 -18.87
C SER A 68 18.64 -4.75 -20.18
N ALA A 69 17.63 -5.07 -21.00
CA ALA A 69 17.83 -5.74 -22.28
C ALA A 69 18.58 -4.84 -23.27
N ILE A 70 18.24 -3.54 -23.30
CA ILE A 70 18.94 -2.54 -24.13
C ILE A 70 20.40 -2.39 -23.70
N GLN A 71 20.68 -2.43 -22.40
CA GLN A 71 22.03 -2.33 -21.84
C GLN A 71 22.79 -3.67 -21.83
N GLY A 72 22.19 -4.75 -22.37
CA GLY A 72 22.79 -6.08 -22.40
C GLY A 72 22.93 -6.76 -21.04
N GLN A 73 22.16 -6.30 -20.05
CA GLN A 73 22.21 -6.76 -18.65
C GLN A 73 21.21 -7.88 -18.32
N SER A 74 20.27 -8.17 -19.23
CA SER A 74 19.13 -9.06 -18.96
C SER A 74 19.48 -10.53 -18.71
N ASN A 75 20.68 -10.97 -19.09
CA ASN A 75 21.09 -12.37 -18.97
C ASN A 75 21.98 -12.65 -17.75
N PHE A 76 22.32 -11.63 -16.97
CA PHE A 76 23.14 -11.81 -15.77
C PHE A 76 22.29 -12.23 -14.57
N VAL A 77 22.87 -13.11 -13.75
CA VAL A 77 22.29 -13.48 -12.45
C VAL A 77 22.14 -12.24 -11.57
N VAL A 78 23.15 -11.38 -11.56
CA VAL A 78 23.09 -10.04 -10.96
C VAL A 78 23.65 -9.07 -11.99
N GLY A 79 22.83 -8.12 -12.43
CA GLY A 79 23.18 -7.05 -13.36
C GLY A 79 22.83 -5.70 -12.77
N ASN A 80 23.25 -4.61 -13.40
CA ASN A 80 22.90 -3.26 -12.96
C ASN A 80 22.44 -2.41 -14.13
N VAL A 81 21.40 -1.63 -13.91
CA VAL A 81 20.82 -0.74 -14.90
C VAL A 81 21.05 0.71 -14.49
N ASP A 82 21.53 1.49 -15.45
CA ASP A 82 21.62 2.95 -15.40
C ASP A 82 20.37 3.52 -16.08
N LEU A 83 19.45 4.11 -15.31
CA LEU A 83 18.15 4.57 -15.82
C LEU A 83 18.28 5.87 -16.61
N ASP A 84 19.10 6.81 -16.17
CA ASP A 84 19.18 8.17 -16.71
C ASP A 84 20.35 8.40 -17.69
N GLY A 85 21.28 7.45 -17.79
CA GLY A 85 22.44 7.49 -18.68
C GLY A 85 23.59 8.33 -18.15
N ASP A 86 23.63 8.64 -16.85
CA ASP A 86 24.70 9.43 -16.23
C ASP A 86 25.98 8.62 -15.97
N GLY A 87 25.97 7.31 -16.25
CA GLY A 87 27.08 6.40 -16.07
C GLY A 87 27.12 5.76 -14.67
N THR A 88 26.14 6.02 -13.82
CA THR A 88 25.98 5.43 -12.49
C THR A 88 24.92 4.33 -12.50
N SER A 89 25.13 3.29 -11.69
CA SER A 89 24.15 2.19 -11.57
C SER A 89 23.05 2.55 -10.59
N ASP A 90 21.79 2.56 -11.06
CA ASP A 90 20.63 2.93 -10.26
C ASP A 90 19.94 1.70 -9.65
N ILE A 91 19.63 0.73 -10.49
CA ILE A 91 18.81 -0.43 -10.13
C ILE A 91 19.62 -1.72 -10.32
N GLU A 92 19.74 -2.48 -9.24
CA GLU A 92 20.22 -3.85 -9.31
C GLU A 92 19.12 -4.74 -9.89
N THR A 93 19.52 -5.59 -10.82
CA THR A 93 18.65 -6.51 -11.54
C THR A 93 19.09 -7.95 -11.33
N LYS A 94 18.13 -8.86 -11.41
CA LYS A 94 18.33 -10.30 -11.44
C LYS A 94 17.62 -10.85 -12.66
N TYR A 95 18.40 -11.37 -13.61
CA TYR A 95 17.92 -11.77 -14.94
C TYR A 95 17.12 -10.66 -15.64
N GLY A 96 17.60 -9.41 -15.51
CA GLY A 96 17.01 -8.22 -16.11
C GLY A 96 15.87 -7.56 -15.35
N TYR A 97 15.17 -8.26 -14.48
CA TYR A 97 14.12 -7.66 -13.63
C TYR A 97 14.74 -7.06 -12.36
N PRO A 98 14.10 -6.09 -11.68
CA PRO A 98 14.58 -5.58 -10.40
C PRO A 98 14.85 -6.72 -9.41
N SER A 99 16.00 -6.71 -8.75
CA SER A 99 16.32 -7.72 -7.75
C SER A 99 15.56 -7.48 -6.44
N GLY A 100 15.68 -8.40 -5.48
CA GLY A 100 15.23 -8.16 -4.10
C GLY A 100 16.26 -7.42 -3.25
N SER A 101 17.27 -6.78 -3.85
CA SER A 101 18.29 -6.03 -3.11
C SER A 101 17.65 -4.99 -2.21
N ARG A 102 18.14 -4.96 -0.97
CA ARG A 102 17.69 -4.03 0.07
C ARG A 102 18.05 -2.58 -0.24
N ARG A 103 19.09 -2.38 -1.04
CA ARG A 103 19.66 -1.05 -1.30
C ARG A 103 19.14 -0.46 -2.59
N ASN A 104 19.07 -1.26 -3.65
CA ASN A 104 18.85 -0.79 -5.02
C ASN A 104 18.05 -1.79 -5.88
N GLY A 105 17.26 -2.68 -5.26
CA GLY A 105 16.38 -3.59 -5.98
C GLY A 105 15.00 -2.99 -6.30
N ILE A 106 13.95 -3.82 -6.19
CA ILE A 106 12.57 -3.45 -6.50
C ILE A 106 12.06 -2.23 -5.71
N SER A 107 12.50 -2.05 -4.47
CA SER A 107 12.11 -0.89 -3.65
C SER A 107 12.55 0.43 -4.29
N LYS A 108 13.78 0.48 -4.81
CA LYS A 108 14.32 1.65 -5.50
C LYS A 108 13.68 1.85 -6.88
N ALA A 109 13.27 0.78 -7.54
CA ALA A 109 12.55 0.84 -8.82
C ALA A 109 11.13 1.43 -8.70
N MET A 110 10.57 1.51 -7.49
CA MET A 110 9.24 2.09 -7.23
C MET A 110 9.29 3.61 -7.03
N SER A 111 10.08 4.05 -6.05
CA SER A 111 10.26 5.46 -5.74
C SER A 111 11.47 5.62 -4.81
N ASP A 112 12.09 6.79 -4.82
CA ASP A 112 13.16 7.15 -3.89
C ASP A 112 12.73 7.10 -2.42
N SER A 113 11.46 7.41 -2.14
CA SER A 113 10.87 7.38 -0.79
C SER A 113 10.16 6.06 -0.47
N PHE A 114 10.07 5.13 -1.42
CA PHE A 114 9.30 3.89 -1.22
C PHE A 114 9.77 3.11 0.02
N ALA A 115 11.09 3.09 0.23
CA ALA A 115 11.69 2.38 1.34
C ALA A 115 11.26 2.90 2.73
N THR A 116 10.81 4.15 2.83
CA THR A 116 10.35 4.78 4.07
C THR A 116 8.83 4.86 4.16
N ASP A 117 8.14 4.98 3.03
CA ASP A 117 6.69 5.18 2.98
C ASP A 117 5.92 3.86 3.16
N TRP A 118 6.57 2.74 2.84
CA TRP A 118 5.98 1.41 2.91
C TRP A 118 6.63 0.54 3.97
N ILE A 119 5.87 -0.45 4.45
CA ILE A 119 6.41 -1.50 5.31
C ILE A 119 6.81 -2.68 4.43
N TRP A 120 8.09 -2.98 4.43
CA TRP A 120 8.63 -4.04 3.60
C TRP A 120 9.79 -4.77 4.27
N SER A 121 10.06 -5.97 3.78
CA SER A 121 11.22 -6.75 4.18
C SER A 121 11.65 -7.70 3.05
N THR A 122 12.80 -8.34 3.20
CA THR A 122 13.33 -9.31 2.23
C THR A 122 13.99 -10.46 2.94
N ASN A 123 13.98 -11.66 2.37
CA ASN A 123 14.68 -12.82 2.94
C ASN A 123 16.20 -12.73 2.78
N TYR A 124 16.98 -13.53 3.52
CA TYR A 124 18.46 -13.47 3.50
C TYR A 124 19.06 -13.50 2.08
N THR A 125 18.47 -14.29 1.18
CA THR A 125 18.93 -14.48 -0.19
C THR A 125 18.47 -13.39 -1.16
N GLU A 126 17.69 -12.40 -0.71
CA GLU A 126 17.14 -11.31 -1.54
C GLU A 126 16.34 -11.81 -2.74
N SER A 127 15.78 -13.02 -2.62
CA SER A 127 14.99 -13.65 -3.67
C SER A 127 13.49 -13.38 -3.50
N VAL A 128 13.09 -12.96 -2.30
CA VAL A 128 11.71 -12.71 -1.91
C VAL A 128 11.61 -11.35 -1.22
N PHE A 129 10.68 -10.54 -1.67
CA PHE A 129 10.35 -9.22 -1.14
C PHE A 129 8.92 -9.23 -0.60
N TYR A 130 8.73 -8.80 0.64
CA TYR A 130 7.46 -8.75 1.34
C TYR A 130 7.03 -7.30 1.48
N LEU A 131 5.74 -7.01 1.27
CA LEU A 131 5.18 -5.66 1.37
C LEU A 131 3.82 -5.71 2.05
N THR A 132 3.59 -4.79 2.98
CA THR A 132 2.27 -4.53 3.58
C THR A 132 2.06 -3.04 3.77
N LEU A 133 0.84 -2.66 4.16
CA LEU A 133 0.49 -1.28 4.44
C LEU A 133 1.03 -0.84 5.81
N ALA A 134 1.36 0.45 5.91
CA ALA A 134 1.80 1.08 7.16
C ALA A 134 0.76 0.99 8.30
N SER A 135 -0.50 0.71 8.00
CA SER A 135 -1.57 0.54 9.00
C SER A 135 -1.46 -0.75 9.81
N PHE A 136 -0.77 -1.79 9.31
CA PHE A 136 -0.73 -3.10 9.97
C PHE A 136 0.48 -3.29 10.90
N THR A 137 1.57 -2.55 10.70
CA THR A 137 2.83 -2.72 11.43
C THR A 137 3.60 -1.40 11.50
N HIS A 138 4.33 -1.20 12.60
CA HIS A 138 5.07 0.04 12.88
C HIS A 138 6.54 0.01 12.44
N THR A 139 7.06 -1.10 11.91
CA THR A 139 8.49 -1.24 11.62
C THR A 139 8.76 -1.25 10.12
N SER A 140 8.98 -0.07 9.54
CA SER A 140 9.55 0.06 8.18
C SER A 140 11.05 -0.23 8.20
N GLY A 141 11.59 -0.78 7.12
CA GLY A 141 13.03 -0.92 6.92
C GLY A 141 13.72 -2.00 7.78
N ALA A 142 12.98 -2.86 8.48
CA ALA A 142 13.56 -4.02 9.15
C ALA A 142 13.98 -5.06 8.11
N TYR A 143 15.22 -4.95 7.64
CA TYR A 143 15.83 -5.92 6.74
C TYR A 143 15.80 -7.32 7.36
N VAL A 144 15.33 -8.31 6.59
CA VAL A 144 15.30 -9.73 7.00
C VAL A 144 14.40 -10.08 8.18
N ASN A 145 13.48 -9.19 8.53
CA ASN A 145 12.47 -9.47 9.53
C ASN A 145 11.06 -9.35 8.93
N GLN A 146 10.66 -10.39 8.20
CA GLN A 146 9.31 -10.48 7.63
C GLN A 146 8.24 -10.89 8.65
N VAL A 147 8.61 -11.28 9.87
CA VAL A 147 7.69 -11.81 10.90
C VAL A 147 6.50 -10.87 11.16
N PRO A 148 6.68 -9.55 11.36
CA PRO A 148 5.56 -8.63 11.57
C PRO A 148 4.64 -8.50 10.34
N ILE A 149 5.21 -8.63 9.13
CA ILE A 149 4.45 -8.55 7.87
C ILE A 149 3.59 -9.79 7.71
N VAL A 150 4.16 -10.99 7.86
CA VAL A 150 3.40 -12.23 7.68
C VAL A 150 2.34 -12.41 8.78
N ALA A 151 2.59 -11.88 9.98
CA ALA A 151 1.62 -11.90 11.07
C ALA A 151 0.35 -11.08 10.78
N SER A 152 0.40 -10.11 9.85
CA SER A 152 -0.79 -9.33 9.48
C SER A 152 -1.78 -10.13 8.63
N ASN A 153 -1.34 -11.20 7.95
CA ASN A 153 -2.11 -11.89 6.90
C ASN A 153 -2.69 -10.96 5.81
N CYS A 154 -2.17 -9.73 5.68
CA CYS A 154 -2.53 -8.72 4.69
C CYS A 154 -1.26 -8.17 4.06
N TYR A 155 -0.71 -8.88 3.09
CA TYR A 155 0.56 -8.53 2.46
C TYR A 155 0.65 -9.10 1.04
N LEU A 156 1.58 -8.56 0.25
CA LEU A 156 2.00 -9.16 -1.00
C LEU A 156 3.45 -9.63 -0.94
N VAL A 157 3.76 -10.60 -1.79
CA VAL A 157 5.09 -11.17 -1.95
C VAL A 157 5.51 -11.03 -3.39
N TYR A 158 6.67 -10.41 -3.62
CA TYR A 158 7.33 -10.38 -4.91
C TYR A 158 8.48 -11.41 -4.90
N ASN A 159 8.36 -12.42 -5.76
CA ASN A 159 9.42 -13.40 -6.00
C ASN A 159 10.24 -12.95 -7.21
N THR A 160 11.53 -12.75 -7.00
CA THR A 160 12.47 -12.37 -8.07
C THR A 160 12.54 -13.45 -9.15
N ALA A 161 12.95 -13.05 -10.36
CA ALA A 161 13.29 -14.01 -11.41
C ALA A 161 14.37 -15.00 -10.95
N ASP A 162 14.24 -16.26 -11.35
CA ASP A 162 15.11 -17.37 -10.92
C ASP A 162 16.06 -17.86 -12.02
N SER A 163 15.78 -17.49 -13.27
CA SER A 163 16.53 -17.90 -14.46
C SER A 163 16.36 -16.90 -15.60
N VAL A 164 17.24 -16.98 -16.60
CA VAL A 164 17.16 -16.15 -17.81
C VAL A 164 15.84 -16.44 -18.54
N GLY A 165 15.06 -15.40 -18.81
CA GLY A 165 13.76 -15.50 -19.48
C GLY A 165 12.59 -15.86 -18.56
N SER A 166 12.83 -16.13 -17.27
CA SER A 166 11.76 -16.20 -16.27
C SER A 166 11.31 -14.80 -15.88
N SER A 167 10.00 -14.61 -15.71
CA SER A 167 9.44 -13.38 -15.14
C SER A 167 9.26 -13.54 -13.64
N PRO A 168 9.45 -12.47 -12.85
CA PRO A 168 9.11 -12.48 -11.43
C PRO A 168 7.61 -12.68 -11.23
N SER A 169 7.23 -13.21 -10.06
CA SER A 169 5.83 -13.43 -9.69
C SER A 169 5.42 -12.56 -8.51
N ILE A 170 4.12 -12.28 -8.41
CA ILE A 170 3.51 -11.58 -7.27
C ILE A 170 2.40 -12.45 -6.71
N GLU A 171 2.45 -12.69 -5.41
CA GLU A 171 1.45 -13.42 -4.64
C GLU A 171 0.80 -12.50 -3.60
N TYR A 172 -0.49 -12.69 -3.35
CA TYR A 172 -1.26 -11.88 -2.41
C TYR A 172 -1.80 -12.75 -1.28
N PHE A 173 -1.67 -12.25 -0.05
CA PHE A 173 -2.19 -12.85 1.17
C PHE A 173 -3.13 -11.83 1.79
N THR A 174 -4.44 -12.08 1.70
CA THR A 174 -5.48 -11.07 2.01
C THR A 174 -6.42 -11.46 3.13
N SER A 175 -6.24 -12.62 3.76
CA SER A 175 -7.15 -13.13 4.81
C SER A 175 -7.20 -12.30 6.09
N GLY A 176 -6.20 -11.43 6.32
CA GLY A 176 -6.15 -10.48 7.43
C GLY A 176 -6.29 -9.03 7.01
N CYS A 177 -6.61 -8.78 5.73
CA CYS A 177 -7.15 -7.50 5.31
C CYS A 177 -8.61 -7.43 5.78
#